data_AF-A0A6A6QBP8-F1
#
_entry.id   AF-A0A6A6QBP8-F1
#
_cell.length_a   1.000
_cell.length_b   1.000
_cell.length_c   1.000
_cell.angle_alpha   90.00
_cell.angle_beta   90.00
_cell.angle_gamma   90.00
#
_symmetry.space_group_name_H-M   'P 1'
#
loop_
_entity.id
_entity.type
_entity.pdbx_description
1 polymer ?
#
loop_
_entity_poly.entity_id
_entity_poly.type
_entity_poly.pdbx_seq_one_letter_code
_entity_poly.pdbx_strand_id
1 'polypeptide(L)'
;MKSALPPKFEDFLRNRQLPTTLIVSDPHTCTSVRHMFYTGNSQLYDEVLPSQHVACLANKARITHHIAKSRSEEPANLLRYVRVYPPLAKEDAVPESGVAWLTINFLNLAGMGSHAAVYRAPLVLPERLAGPGAAVTVMAKLGHVNYPEAESDEVDGTEDDSDWEDACEMLREEAKTYTKLTKGMYRTLMGGLKKVKGRGKKQRKKEKDGDGEERMVRIEPIVPTFYGYYEWEGNVTAEELEKASLKELPALCEKQKCGSLLMEDCGRRLGDPFSHVWEGVQPDWIDGIRKLYDRLHTLGFAHNSSYPRNIVVQPGPLSQPLCHRSMEHPSFRIIDLGRVGHWKDGVGADPEEWVDAWERGKRRRREDITHLIDYLAIETEETEKLGVVEMEEWESEHGR
;
A
#
# COMPACT_ATOMS: atom_id res chain seq x y z
N MET A 1 9.84 2.04 -29.27
CA MET A 1 8.51 1.50 -28.90
C MET A 1 8.18 1.99 -27.50
N LYS A 2 7.07 2.70 -27.28
CA LYS A 2 6.62 3.03 -25.92
C LYS A 2 6.24 1.71 -25.24
N SER A 3 6.95 1.28 -24.20
CA SER A 3 6.53 0.10 -23.43
C SER A 3 5.17 0.39 -22.82
N ALA A 4 4.16 -0.37 -23.20
CA ALA A 4 2.87 -0.31 -22.50
C ALA A 4 3.12 -0.78 -21.06
N LEU A 5 2.71 0.01 -20.06
CA LEU A 5 2.72 -0.47 -18.67
C LEU A 5 1.80 -1.70 -18.58
N PRO A 6 2.11 -2.65 -17.68
CA PRO A 6 1.29 -3.83 -17.52
C PRO A 6 -0.17 -3.46 -17.20
N PRO A 7 -1.13 -4.27 -17.69
CA PRO A 7 -2.54 -4.06 -17.41
C PRO A 7 -2.81 -4.16 -15.90
N LYS A 8 -3.78 -3.40 -15.40
CA LYS A 8 -4.08 -3.36 -13.97
C LYS A 8 -4.86 -4.60 -13.56
N PHE A 9 -4.70 -5.02 -12.31
CA PHE A 9 -5.38 -6.21 -11.81
C PHE A 9 -6.90 -6.15 -11.94
N GLU A 10 -7.49 -4.99 -11.69
CA GLU A 10 -8.94 -4.78 -11.79
C GLU A 10 -9.47 -4.95 -13.20
N ASP A 11 -8.63 -4.76 -14.22
CA ASP A 11 -9.00 -4.96 -15.62
C ASP A 11 -9.29 -6.46 -15.91
N PHE A 12 -8.77 -7.36 -15.06
CA PHE A 12 -8.94 -8.80 -15.19
C PHE A 12 -9.94 -9.41 -14.22
N LEU A 13 -10.36 -8.70 -13.17
CA LEU A 13 -11.24 -9.26 -12.16
C LEU A 13 -12.69 -9.41 -12.67
N ARG A 14 -12.97 -10.50 -13.38
CA ARG A 14 -14.35 -10.93 -13.66
C ARG A 14 -15.08 -11.12 -12.34
N ASN A 15 -16.20 -10.42 -12.16
CA ASN A 15 -17.03 -10.47 -10.94
C ASN A 15 -16.33 -10.06 -9.64
N ARG A 16 -15.18 -9.36 -9.70
CA ARG A 16 -14.41 -8.94 -8.50
C ARG A 16 -13.94 -10.10 -7.61
N GLN A 17 -13.82 -11.31 -8.16
CA GLN A 17 -13.32 -12.46 -7.42
C GLN A 17 -11.80 -12.36 -7.23
N LEU A 18 -11.36 -12.37 -5.97
CA LEU A 18 -9.96 -12.34 -5.60
C LEU A 18 -9.41 -13.77 -5.42
N PRO A 19 -8.11 -14.02 -5.63
CA PRO A 19 -7.48 -15.32 -5.35
C PRO A 19 -7.63 -15.74 -3.88
N THR A 20 -8.07 -16.96 -3.61
CA THR A 20 -8.21 -17.49 -2.24
C THR A 20 -6.88 -18.01 -1.69
N THR A 21 -6.00 -18.44 -2.59
CA THR A 21 -4.68 -19.00 -2.27
C THR A 21 -3.65 -18.38 -3.18
N LEU A 22 -2.47 -18.09 -2.64
CA LEU A 22 -1.29 -17.71 -3.39
C LEU A 22 -0.24 -18.81 -3.28
N ILE A 23 0.36 -19.15 -4.41
CA ILE A 23 1.62 -19.88 -4.45
C ILE A 23 2.72 -18.84 -4.65
N VAL A 24 3.52 -18.63 -3.63
CA VAL A 24 4.56 -17.59 -3.59
C VAL A 24 5.90 -18.23 -3.91
N SER A 25 6.51 -17.78 -5.01
CA SER A 25 7.90 -18.06 -5.35
C SER A 25 8.78 -16.99 -4.71
N ASP A 26 9.62 -17.40 -3.76
CA ASP A 26 10.50 -16.50 -3.01
C ASP A 26 11.97 -16.98 -3.05
N PRO A 27 12.65 -16.82 -4.20
CA PRO A 27 14.02 -17.30 -4.38
C PRO A 27 15.05 -16.59 -3.51
N HIS A 28 14.74 -15.40 -2.97
CA HIS A 28 15.64 -14.60 -2.15
C HIS A 28 15.22 -14.58 -0.68
N THR A 29 14.28 -15.43 -0.28
CA THR A 29 13.78 -15.51 1.10
C THR A 29 13.26 -14.17 1.65
N CYS A 30 12.71 -13.30 0.80
CA CYS A 30 12.15 -12.00 1.17
C CYS A 30 10.96 -12.11 2.14
N THR A 31 10.25 -13.24 2.14
CA THR A 31 9.17 -13.55 3.10
C THR A 31 9.69 -14.07 4.43
N SER A 32 10.99 -14.34 4.53
CA SER A 32 11.64 -14.75 5.77
C SER A 32 11.84 -13.55 6.67
N VAL A 33 11.27 -13.64 7.87
CA VAL A 33 11.41 -12.64 8.93
C VAL A 33 12.87 -12.26 9.18
N ARG A 34 13.75 -13.26 9.24
CA ARG A 34 15.18 -13.05 9.51
C ARG A 34 15.88 -12.23 8.44
N HIS A 35 15.57 -12.44 7.16
CA HIS A 35 16.23 -11.72 6.06
C HIS A 35 15.84 -10.23 6.08
N MET A 36 14.58 -10.00 6.40
CA MET A 36 13.95 -8.70 6.52
C MET A 36 14.56 -7.83 7.64
N PHE A 37 15.03 -8.42 8.74
CA PHE A 37 15.75 -7.72 9.81
C PHE A 37 17.10 -7.15 9.32
N TYR A 38 17.90 -7.96 8.62
CA TYR A 38 19.20 -7.52 8.10
C TYR A 38 19.10 -6.39 7.10
N THR A 39 18.02 -6.35 6.32
CA THR A 39 17.77 -5.22 5.42
C THR A 39 17.33 -3.97 6.18
N GLY A 40 16.66 -4.05 7.33
CA GLY A 40 16.19 -2.86 8.06
C GLY A 40 17.33 -1.98 8.62
N ASN A 41 18.46 -2.58 9.00
CA ASN A 41 19.60 -1.87 9.57
C ASN A 41 20.50 -1.27 8.48
N SER A 42 20.41 0.05 8.29
CA SER A 42 21.14 0.78 7.24
C SER A 42 22.67 0.62 7.30
N GLN A 43 23.23 0.33 8.48
CA GLN A 43 24.67 0.13 8.65
C GLN A 43 25.17 -1.22 8.08
N LEU A 44 24.33 -2.25 8.04
CA LEU A 44 24.68 -3.56 7.47
C LEU A 44 24.39 -3.66 5.97
N TYR A 45 23.71 -2.66 5.42
CA TYR A 45 23.33 -2.59 4.00
C TYR A 45 24.56 -2.56 3.07
N ASP A 46 25.67 -1.97 3.53
CA ASP A 46 26.93 -1.87 2.77
C ASP A 46 27.82 -3.13 2.89
N GLU A 47 27.69 -3.92 3.97
CA GLU A 47 28.56 -5.07 4.22
C GLU A 47 27.98 -6.40 3.73
N VAL A 48 26.65 -6.57 3.76
CA VAL A 48 26.00 -7.89 3.59
C VAL A 48 25.45 -8.12 2.18
N LEU A 49 25.20 -7.05 1.40
CA LEU A 49 24.74 -7.20 0.03
C LEU A 49 25.95 -7.33 -0.92
N PRO A 50 26.09 -8.43 -1.68
CA PRO A 50 27.09 -8.51 -2.73
C PRO A 50 26.96 -7.28 -3.63
N SER A 51 28.08 -6.67 -4.02
CA SER A 51 28.16 -5.48 -4.88
C SER A 51 27.26 -5.50 -6.13
N GLN A 52 26.81 -6.69 -6.54
CA GLN A 52 25.85 -6.94 -7.62
C GLN A 52 24.41 -6.45 -7.31
N HIS A 53 24.01 -6.32 -6.04
CA HIS A 53 22.66 -5.94 -5.62
C HIS A 53 22.47 -4.42 -5.55
N VAL A 54 23.50 -3.67 -5.13
CA VAL A 54 23.49 -2.20 -5.09
C VAL A 54 23.34 -1.60 -6.50
N ALA A 55 23.99 -2.22 -7.51
CA ALA A 55 23.88 -1.80 -8.89
C ALA A 55 22.48 -2.02 -9.52
N CYS A 56 21.68 -2.96 -8.98
CA CYS A 56 20.32 -3.20 -9.47
C CYS A 56 19.31 -2.14 -8.99
N LEU A 57 19.49 -1.58 -7.80
CA LEU A 57 18.62 -0.53 -7.26
C LEU A 57 18.69 0.78 -8.07
N ALA A 58 19.83 1.06 -8.72
CA ALA A 58 20.00 2.21 -9.61
C ALA A 58 19.25 2.08 -10.95
N ASN A 59 18.81 0.87 -11.33
CA ASN A 59 18.16 0.59 -12.62
C ASN A 59 16.66 0.23 -12.47
N LYS A 60 15.90 1.06 -11.73
CA LYS A 60 14.43 0.93 -11.51
C LYS A 60 13.58 0.81 -12.80
N ALA A 61 14.12 1.15 -13.97
CA ALA A 61 13.43 1.04 -15.27
C ALA A 61 13.37 -0.39 -15.85
N ARG A 62 14.13 -1.33 -15.29
CA ARG A 62 14.11 -2.75 -15.67
C ARG A 62 13.56 -3.59 -14.53
N ILE A 63 12.27 -3.44 -14.23
CA ILE A 63 11.50 -4.56 -13.70
C ILE A 63 11.44 -5.55 -14.85
N THR A 64 12.52 -6.32 -15.03
CA THR A 64 12.53 -7.40 -15.98
C THR A 64 11.40 -8.31 -15.53
N HIS A 65 10.46 -8.53 -16.44
CA HIS A 65 9.58 -9.69 -16.40
C HIS A 65 10.46 -10.95 -16.45
N HIS A 66 11.25 -11.20 -15.40
CA HIS A 66 11.67 -12.54 -14.99
C HIS A 66 10.43 -13.28 -14.47
N ILE A 67 9.35 -13.24 -15.25
CA ILE A 67 8.36 -14.29 -15.27
C ILE A 67 9.18 -15.48 -15.74
N ALA A 68 9.56 -16.34 -14.80
CA ALA A 68 10.42 -17.48 -15.01
C ALA A 68 9.95 -18.25 -16.26
N LYS A 69 10.65 -18.04 -17.38
CA LYS A 69 10.47 -18.85 -18.60
C LYS A 69 11.04 -20.26 -18.42
N SER A 70 11.74 -20.53 -17.32
CA SER A 70 12.21 -21.85 -16.92
C SER A 70 11.13 -22.57 -16.10
N ARG A 71 10.06 -23.03 -16.76
CA ARG A 71 9.10 -24.00 -16.18
C ARG A 71 9.72 -25.39 -15.95
N SER A 72 11.00 -25.60 -16.28
CA SER A 72 11.63 -26.93 -16.25
C SER A 72 12.23 -27.32 -14.90
N GLU A 73 12.40 -26.38 -13.97
CA GLU A 73 12.84 -26.68 -12.61
C GLU A 73 11.77 -26.15 -11.66
N GLU A 74 11.10 -27.04 -10.92
CA GLU A 74 10.22 -26.62 -9.84
C GLU A 74 11.06 -25.77 -8.88
N PRO A 75 10.73 -24.48 -8.67
CA PRO A 75 11.53 -23.64 -7.80
C PRO A 75 11.49 -24.25 -6.40
N ALA A 76 12.66 -24.48 -5.81
CA ALA A 76 12.84 -25.22 -4.56
C ALA A 76 12.10 -24.63 -3.34
N ASN A 77 11.46 -23.46 -3.46
CA ASN A 77 10.86 -22.71 -2.37
C ASN A 77 9.48 -22.14 -2.77
N LEU A 78 8.49 -23.01 -2.99
CA LEU A 78 7.10 -22.60 -3.17
C LEU A 78 6.38 -22.56 -1.83
N LEU A 79 5.90 -21.38 -1.44
CA LEU A 79 5.17 -21.16 -0.20
C LEU A 79 3.67 -21.03 -0.49
N ARG A 80 2.84 -21.75 0.26
CA ARG A 80 1.37 -21.65 0.14
C ARG A 80 0.83 -20.64 1.15
N TYR A 81 0.16 -19.62 0.64
CA TYR A 81 -0.45 -18.54 1.40
C TYR A 81 -1.97 -18.57 1.23
N VAL A 82 -2.72 -18.36 2.32
CA VAL A 82 -4.19 -18.41 2.33
C VAL A 82 -4.73 -17.03 2.67
N ARG A 83 -5.77 -16.60 1.95
CA ARG A 83 -6.40 -15.30 2.19
C ARG A 83 -7.15 -15.29 3.52
N VAL A 84 -6.82 -14.32 4.37
CA VAL A 84 -7.50 -14.07 5.64
C VAL A 84 -8.43 -12.87 5.55
N TYR A 85 -8.03 -11.81 4.84
CA TYR A 85 -8.89 -10.63 4.60
C TYR A 85 -9.01 -10.26 3.11
N PRO A 86 -10.17 -9.74 2.67
CA PRO A 86 -11.46 -9.85 3.36
C PRO A 86 -11.84 -11.33 3.55
N PRO A 87 -12.57 -11.68 4.62
CA PRO A 87 -12.92 -13.06 4.90
C PRO A 87 -13.72 -13.64 3.73
N LEU A 88 -13.43 -14.89 3.38
CA LEU A 88 -14.14 -15.60 2.30
C LEU A 88 -15.63 -15.70 2.66
N ALA A 89 -16.52 -15.34 1.74
CA ALA A 89 -17.91 -15.73 1.90
C ALA A 89 -18.00 -17.27 1.89
N LYS A 90 -18.93 -17.85 2.64
CA LYS A 90 -19.12 -19.32 2.68
C LYS A 90 -19.31 -19.92 1.28
N GLU A 91 -19.90 -19.16 0.37
CA GLU A 91 -20.16 -19.54 -1.03
C GLU A 91 -18.91 -19.46 -1.91
N ASP A 92 -17.91 -18.66 -1.54
CA ASP A 92 -16.65 -18.47 -2.27
C ASP A 92 -15.56 -19.46 -1.83
N ALA A 93 -15.85 -20.35 -0.87
CA ALA A 93 -14.90 -21.28 -0.27
C ALA A 93 -14.55 -22.48 -1.17
N VAL A 94 -14.67 -22.37 -2.50
CA VAL A 94 -14.26 -23.44 -3.43
C VAL A 94 -12.72 -23.47 -3.45
N PRO A 95 -12.06 -24.51 -2.89
CA PRO A 95 -10.64 -24.42 -2.52
C PRO A 95 -9.68 -24.29 -3.70
N GLU A 96 -10.04 -24.83 -4.87
CA GLU A 96 -9.09 -25.05 -5.96
C GLU A 96 -9.25 -24.08 -7.15
N SER A 97 -10.35 -23.33 -7.23
CA SER A 97 -10.62 -22.46 -8.40
C SER A 97 -9.96 -21.07 -8.32
N GLY A 98 -9.26 -20.76 -7.23
CA GLY A 98 -8.77 -19.41 -6.91
C GLY A 98 -7.27 -19.30 -6.65
N VAL A 99 -6.45 -20.22 -7.14
CA VAL A 99 -4.99 -20.21 -6.90
C VAL A 99 -4.29 -19.25 -7.87
N ALA A 100 -3.59 -18.25 -7.34
CA ALA A 100 -2.73 -17.36 -8.12
C ALA A 100 -1.25 -17.55 -7.75
N TRP A 101 -0.34 -17.17 -8.65
CA TRP A 101 1.10 -17.31 -8.45
C TRP A 101 1.73 -15.94 -8.27
N LEU A 102 2.37 -15.71 -7.14
CA LEU A 102 3.07 -14.46 -6.82
C LEU A 102 4.57 -14.71 -6.85
N THR A 103 5.34 -13.83 -7.49
CA THR A 103 6.82 -13.91 -7.41
C THR A 103 7.34 -12.71 -6.65
N ILE A 104 7.99 -12.96 -5.51
CA ILE A 104 8.64 -11.93 -4.71
C ILE A 104 10.14 -12.03 -4.96
N ASN A 105 10.77 -10.91 -5.24
CA ASN A 105 12.19 -10.86 -5.58
C ASN A 105 12.79 -9.59 -4.96
N PHE A 106 13.94 -9.72 -4.31
CA PHE A 106 14.64 -8.60 -3.70
C PHE A 106 14.90 -7.44 -4.69
N LEU A 107 15.16 -7.77 -5.97
CA LEU A 107 15.35 -6.77 -7.02
C LEU A 107 14.11 -5.91 -7.31
N ASN A 108 12.94 -6.37 -6.86
CA ASN A 108 11.67 -5.66 -6.99
C ASN A 108 11.28 -4.87 -5.73
N LEU A 109 12.22 -4.65 -4.80
CA LEU A 109 11.97 -3.82 -3.62
C LEU A 109 11.61 -2.39 -4.06
N ALA A 110 10.38 -1.98 -3.74
CA ALA A 110 9.82 -0.68 -4.09
C ALA A 110 9.94 0.34 -2.95
N GLY A 111 9.99 -0.15 -1.70
CA GLY A 111 10.20 0.68 -0.52
C GLY A 111 10.32 -0.15 0.74
N MET A 112 10.91 0.44 1.76
CA MET A 112 11.06 -0.15 3.10
C MET A 112 10.66 0.90 4.13
N GLY A 113 10.09 0.47 5.24
CA GLY A 113 9.75 1.28 6.40
C GLY A 113 9.99 0.46 7.68
N SER A 114 9.79 1.08 8.83
CA SER A 114 10.14 0.50 10.14
C SER A 114 9.53 -0.87 10.42
N HIS A 115 8.36 -1.16 9.86
CA HIS A 115 7.61 -2.40 10.12
C HIS A 115 7.23 -3.18 8.86
N ALA A 116 7.54 -2.68 7.66
CA ALA A 116 7.32 -3.45 6.44
C ALA A 116 8.26 -3.11 5.28
N ALA A 117 8.48 -4.10 4.42
CA ALA A 117 9.04 -3.93 3.08
C ALA A 117 7.95 -4.12 2.04
N VAL A 118 8.03 -3.36 0.94
CA VAL A 118 7.06 -3.36 -0.14
C VAL A 118 7.76 -3.76 -1.43
N TYR A 119 7.24 -4.79 -2.09
CA TYR A 119 7.76 -5.30 -3.35
C TYR A 119 6.76 -5.06 -4.47
N ARG A 120 7.25 -4.65 -5.64
CA ARG A 120 6.46 -4.62 -6.87
C ARG A 120 6.52 -5.99 -7.54
N ALA A 121 5.53 -6.83 -7.28
CA ALA A 121 5.56 -8.24 -7.62
C ALA A 121 4.66 -8.56 -8.83
N PRO A 122 5.09 -9.40 -9.78
CA PRO A 122 4.19 -9.98 -10.76
C PRO A 122 3.29 -11.03 -10.08
N LEU A 123 2.00 -10.98 -10.42
CA LEU A 123 0.98 -11.92 -9.98
C LEU A 123 0.31 -12.54 -11.22
N VAL A 124 0.47 -13.86 -11.37
CA VAL A 124 -0.18 -14.63 -12.43
C VAL A 124 -1.51 -15.15 -11.91
N LEU A 125 -2.59 -14.76 -12.59
CA LEU A 125 -3.95 -15.12 -12.24
C LEU A 125 -4.32 -16.50 -12.81
N PRO A 126 -5.20 -17.26 -12.15
CA PRO A 126 -5.75 -18.48 -12.71
C PRO A 126 -6.60 -18.15 -13.96
N GLU A 127 -6.60 -19.09 -14.91
CA GLU A 127 -7.28 -18.93 -16.20
C GLU A 127 -8.76 -18.56 -16.07
N ARG A 128 -9.44 -19.06 -15.04
CA ARG A 128 -10.85 -18.76 -14.77
C ARG A 128 -11.11 -17.28 -14.44
N LEU A 129 -10.15 -16.62 -13.78
CA LEU A 129 -10.29 -15.22 -13.41
C LEU A 129 -9.98 -14.30 -14.59
N ALA A 130 -8.89 -14.57 -15.30
CA ALA A 130 -8.28 -13.59 -16.19
C ALA A 130 -7.93 -14.10 -17.61
N GLY A 131 -8.19 -15.38 -17.90
CA GLY A 131 -7.75 -16.06 -19.11
C GLY A 131 -6.33 -16.65 -19.00
N PRO A 132 -5.90 -17.45 -19.99
CA PRO A 132 -4.64 -18.18 -19.93
C PRO A 132 -3.43 -17.24 -19.79
N GLY A 133 -2.62 -17.45 -18.75
CA GLY A 133 -1.34 -16.76 -18.56
C GLY A 133 -1.45 -15.26 -18.27
N ALA A 134 -2.62 -14.75 -17.89
CA ALA A 134 -2.77 -13.36 -17.51
C ALA A 134 -1.92 -13.04 -16.29
N ALA A 135 -0.99 -12.10 -16.46
CA ALA A 135 -0.10 -11.61 -15.44
C ALA A 135 -0.32 -10.12 -15.24
N VAL A 136 -0.31 -9.69 -13.99
CA VAL A 136 -0.47 -8.30 -13.56
C VAL A 136 0.68 -7.93 -12.64
N THR A 137 0.81 -6.64 -12.35
CA THR A 137 1.70 -6.16 -11.29
C THR A 137 0.89 -5.74 -10.08
N VAL A 138 1.33 -6.16 -8.90
CA VAL A 138 0.76 -5.78 -7.59
C VAL A 138 1.86 -5.26 -6.68
N MET A 139 1.49 -4.54 -5.63
CA MET A 139 2.37 -4.24 -4.52
C MET A 139 2.12 -5.27 -3.42
N ALA A 140 3.18 -5.96 -2.99
CA ALA A 140 3.16 -6.90 -1.89
C ALA A 140 3.91 -6.26 -0.70
N LYS A 141 3.17 -5.86 0.34
CA LYS A 141 3.73 -5.36 1.60
C LYS A 141 3.88 -6.54 2.58
N LEU A 142 5.10 -6.75 3.06
CA LEU A 142 5.49 -7.84 3.97
C LEU A 142 5.93 -7.22 5.31
N GLY A 143 5.45 -7.76 6.43
CA GLY A 143 5.78 -7.23 7.76
C GLY A 143 7.17 -7.66 8.21
N HIS A 144 7.94 -6.80 8.88
CA HIS A 144 9.18 -7.19 9.57
C HIS A 144 8.83 -7.60 11.01
N VAL A 145 9.09 -8.83 11.44
CA VAL A 145 9.09 -9.08 12.88
C VAL A 145 10.42 -8.58 13.42
N ASN A 146 10.37 -7.63 14.34
CA ASN A 146 11.53 -7.23 15.10
C ASN A 146 11.74 -8.28 16.19
N TYR A 147 12.83 -9.03 16.11
CA TYR A 147 13.25 -9.82 17.27
C TYR A 147 13.86 -8.87 18.29
N PRO A 148 13.58 -9.05 19.59
CA PRO A 148 14.45 -8.46 20.60
C PRO A 148 15.86 -8.93 20.26
N GLU A 149 16.77 -7.98 20.06
CA GLU A 149 18.18 -8.30 19.96
C GLU A 149 18.50 -9.13 21.21
N ALA A 150 19.02 -10.33 20.99
CA ALA A 150 19.29 -11.27 22.07
C ALA A 150 20.06 -10.52 23.15
N GLU A 151 19.38 -10.32 24.28
CA GLU A 151 19.80 -9.67 25.51
C GLU A 151 21.25 -9.21 25.47
N SER A 152 21.48 -7.90 25.28
CA SER A 152 22.69 -7.32 25.84
C SER A 152 22.62 -7.62 27.34
N ASP A 153 23.60 -8.37 27.87
CA ASP A 153 23.65 -8.93 29.24
C ASP A 153 23.53 -7.90 30.40
N GLU A 154 23.20 -6.64 30.13
CA GLU A 154 23.03 -5.57 31.12
C GLU A 154 21.53 -5.32 31.39
N VAL A 155 20.97 -6.17 32.24
CA VAL A 155 19.59 -6.05 32.76
C VAL A 155 19.55 -4.99 33.86
N ASP A 156 19.16 -3.76 33.52
CA ASP A 156 18.44 -2.89 34.46
C ASP A 156 16.97 -3.31 34.45
N GLY A 157 16.43 -3.65 35.61
CA GLY A 157 15.14 -4.34 35.80
C GLY A 157 13.92 -3.46 35.55
N THR A 158 13.96 -2.55 34.58
CA THR A 158 12.75 -1.90 34.08
C THR A 158 12.06 -2.86 33.13
N GLU A 159 10.97 -3.47 33.62
CA GLU A 159 9.93 -4.12 32.80
C GLU A 159 9.36 -3.07 31.85
N ASP A 160 10.12 -2.73 30.81
CA ASP A 160 9.58 -2.03 29.66
C ASP A 160 8.83 -3.13 28.89
N ASP A 161 7.50 -3.13 29.05
CA ASP A 161 6.52 -3.88 28.23
C ASP A 161 6.60 -3.37 26.78
N SER A 162 7.81 -3.31 26.23
CA SER A 162 8.14 -2.65 24.99
C SER A 162 7.28 -3.25 23.90
N ASP A 163 6.52 -2.35 23.28
CA ASP A 163 5.53 -2.53 22.25
C ASP A 163 6.10 -3.34 21.07
N TRP A 164 6.27 -4.65 21.26
CA TRP A 164 6.63 -5.60 20.22
C TRP A 164 5.51 -5.80 19.23
N GLU A 165 4.43 -4.99 19.31
CA GLU A 165 3.25 -4.95 18.43
C GLU A 165 3.61 -5.59 17.10
N ASP A 166 3.22 -6.86 17.00
CA ASP A 166 3.70 -7.76 15.97
C ASP A 166 3.44 -7.07 14.63
N ALA A 167 4.47 -6.78 13.83
CA ALA A 167 4.27 -6.13 12.54
C ALA A 167 3.27 -6.91 11.66
N CYS A 168 3.12 -8.22 11.91
CA CYS A 168 2.05 -9.01 11.30
C CYS A 168 0.66 -8.57 11.79
N GLU A 169 0.48 -8.31 13.08
CA GLU A 169 -0.73 -7.72 13.65
C GLU A 169 -0.97 -6.31 13.12
N MET A 170 0.04 -5.44 13.06
CA MET A 170 -0.09 -4.11 12.44
C MET A 170 -0.58 -4.20 10.99
N LEU A 171 -0.02 -5.11 10.18
CA LEU A 171 -0.49 -5.34 8.81
C LEU A 171 -1.90 -5.93 8.76
N ARG A 172 -2.27 -6.77 9.73
CA ARG A 172 -3.60 -7.34 9.84
C ARG A 172 -4.64 -6.25 10.18
N GLU A 173 -4.31 -5.33 11.09
CA GLU A 173 -5.13 -4.14 11.37
C GLU A 173 -5.21 -3.22 10.16
N GLU A 174 -4.10 -3.02 9.43
CA GLU A 174 -4.09 -2.27 8.17
C GLU A 174 -5.06 -2.89 7.15
N ALA A 175 -5.05 -4.23 7.01
CA ALA A 175 -5.98 -4.96 6.13
C ALA A 175 -7.45 -4.80 6.53
N LYS A 176 -7.74 -4.80 7.85
CA LYS A 176 -9.09 -4.52 8.36
C LYS A 176 -9.51 -3.11 8.00
N THR A 177 -8.62 -2.13 8.13
CA THR A 177 -8.88 -0.74 7.76
C THR A 177 -9.16 -0.58 6.26
N TYR A 178 -8.36 -1.19 5.38
CA TYR A 178 -8.65 -1.23 3.94
C TYR A 178 -10.05 -1.79 3.64
N THR A 179 -10.43 -2.86 4.34
CA THR A 179 -11.75 -3.48 4.21
C THR A 179 -12.87 -2.52 4.66
N LYS A 180 -12.69 -1.85 5.81
CA LYS A 180 -13.65 -0.85 6.33
C LYS A 180 -13.81 0.33 5.35
N LEU A 181 -12.70 0.89 4.86
CA LEU A 181 -12.69 2.00 3.91
C LEU A 181 -13.39 1.64 2.60
N THR A 182 -13.07 0.49 2.02
CA THR A 182 -13.69 0.03 0.77
C THR A 182 -15.20 -0.11 0.92
N LYS A 183 -15.67 -0.66 2.04
CA LYS A 183 -17.11 -0.75 2.37
C LYS A 183 -17.73 0.64 2.57
N GLY A 184 -17.04 1.54 3.27
CA GLY A 184 -17.48 2.92 3.52
C GLY A 184 -17.65 3.72 2.23
N MET A 185 -16.65 3.67 1.35
CA MET A 185 -16.69 4.29 0.02
C MET A 185 -17.90 3.82 -0.80
N TYR A 186 -18.14 2.51 -0.83
CA TYR A 186 -19.30 1.94 -1.55
C TYR A 186 -20.63 2.44 -0.97
N ARG A 187 -20.77 2.54 0.35
CA ARG A 187 -21.99 3.07 0.99
C ARG A 187 -22.22 4.55 0.65
N THR A 188 -21.18 5.37 0.65
CA THR A 188 -21.29 6.81 0.32
C THR A 188 -21.70 7.00 -1.14
N LEU A 189 -21.06 6.27 -2.07
CA LEU A 189 -21.42 6.24 -3.48
C LEU A 189 -22.90 5.84 -3.68
N MET A 190 -23.33 4.74 -3.07
CA MET A 190 -24.70 4.23 -3.21
C MET A 190 -25.75 5.04 -2.45
N GLY A 191 -25.38 5.67 -1.33
CA GLY A 191 -26.25 6.53 -0.53
C GLY A 191 -26.60 7.83 -1.23
N GLY A 192 -25.66 8.42 -1.98
CA GLY A 192 -25.90 9.57 -2.85
C GLY A 192 -26.96 9.29 -3.91
N LEU A 193 -26.87 8.12 -4.56
CA LEU A 193 -27.82 7.67 -5.58
C LEU A 193 -29.27 7.54 -5.06
N LYS A 194 -29.46 7.15 -3.80
CA LYS A 194 -30.82 7.03 -3.21
C LYS A 194 -31.47 8.39 -2.94
N LYS A 195 -30.70 9.42 -2.55
CA LYS A 195 -31.24 10.76 -2.26
C LYS A 195 -31.71 11.50 -3.51
N VAL A 196 -31.09 11.26 -4.67
CA VAL A 196 -31.51 11.86 -5.96
C VAL A 196 -32.88 11.32 -6.41
N LYS A 197 -33.14 10.02 -6.25
CA LYS A 197 -34.43 9.41 -6.64
C LYS A 197 -35.63 9.88 -5.80
N GLY A 198 -35.41 10.37 -4.58
CA GLY A 198 -36.48 10.85 -3.69
C GLY A 198 -37.01 12.24 -4.04
N ARG A 199 -36.17 13.12 -4.60
CA ARG A 199 -36.57 14.50 -4.97
C ARG A 199 -37.21 14.59 -6.36
N GLY A 200 -36.90 13.66 -7.26
CA GLY A 200 -37.40 13.66 -8.64
C GLY A 200 -38.90 13.41 -8.83
N LYS A 201 -39.61 12.83 -7.85
CA LYS A 201 -41.07 12.55 -7.99
C LYS A 201 -41.96 13.80 -7.84
N LYS A 202 -41.47 14.89 -7.21
CA LYS A 202 -42.25 16.14 -7.08
C LYS A 202 -41.99 17.18 -8.16
N GLN A 203 -40.94 17.02 -8.98
CA GLN A 203 -40.54 18.01 -10.00
C GLN A 203 -40.72 17.53 -11.46
N ARG A 204 -41.00 16.23 -11.68
CA ARG A 204 -41.17 15.62 -13.01
C ARG A 204 -42.52 15.87 -13.72
N LYS A 205 -43.13 17.04 -13.53
CA LYS A 205 -44.27 17.47 -14.36
C LYS A 205 -43.98 18.69 -15.24
N LYS A 206 -42.75 19.23 -15.29
CA LYS A 206 -42.52 20.49 -16.01
C LYS A 206 -41.42 20.54 -17.08
N GLU A 207 -40.55 19.55 -17.22
CA GLU A 207 -39.51 19.60 -18.26
C GLU A 207 -39.44 18.25 -18.97
N LYS A 208 -39.92 18.23 -20.22
CA LYS A 208 -40.06 17.01 -21.02
C LYS A 208 -39.10 16.94 -22.21
N ASP A 209 -38.25 17.95 -22.44
CA ASP A 209 -37.55 18.10 -23.73
C ASP A 209 -36.03 18.33 -23.59
N GLY A 210 -35.33 17.52 -22.78
CA GLY A 210 -33.87 17.55 -22.73
C GLY A 210 -33.28 16.18 -22.45
N ASP A 211 -32.59 15.62 -23.44
CA ASP A 211 -31.75 14.41 -23.35
C ASP A 211 -30.50 14.67 -22.47
N GLY A 212 -30.73 15.03 -21.20
CA GLY A 212 -29.69 15.17 -20.20
C GLY A 212 -29.21 13.79 -19.77
N GLU A 213 -28.22 13.26 -20.49
CA GLU A 213 -27.48 12.07 -20.07
C GLU A 213 -26.89 12.33 -18.68
N GLU A 214 -27.38 11.61 -17.67
CA GLU A 214 -26.96 11.77 -16.28
C GLU A 214 -25.50 11.28 -16.15
N ARG A 215 -24.56 12.20 -16.35
CA ARG A 215 -23.13 11.92 -16.33
C ARG A 215 -22.73 11.50 -14.92
N MET A 216 -22.64 10.19 -14.68
CA MET A 216 -22.20 9.64 -13.41
C MET A 216 -20.78 10.14 -13.11
N VAL A 217 -20.65 11.04 -12.12
CA VAL A 217 -19.35 11.57 -11.70
C VAL A 217 -18.55 10.44 -11.05
N ARG A 218 -17.48 10.00 -11.72
CA ARG A 218 -16.59 8.97 -11.20
C ARG A 218 -15.72 9.58 -10.10
N ILE A 219 -15.90 9.12 -8.88
CA ILE A 219 -15.09 9.55 -7.73
C ILE A 219 -13.78 8.76 -7.75
N GLU A 220 -12.65 9.46 -7.68
CA GLU A 220 -11.34 8.80 -7.61
C GLU A 220 -11.16 8.07 -6.26
N PRO A 221 -10.46 6.92 -6.22
CA PRO A 221 -10.24 6.22 -4.97
C PRO A 221 -9.23 6.93 -4.07
N ILE A 222 -9.43 6.80 -2.74
CA ILE A 222 -8.63 7.48 -1.71
C ILE A 222 -7.36 6.70 -1.41
N VAL A 223 -7.49 5.37 -1.32
CA VAL A 223 -6.43 4.42 -0.99
C VAL A 223 -6.26 3.43 -2.16
N PRO A 224 -5.12 2.72 -2.28
CA PRO A 224 -4.96 1.68 -3.29
C PRO A 224 -6.09 0.65 -3.23
N THR A 225 -6.44 0.06 -4.37
CA THR A 225 -7.33 -1.11 -4.33
C THR A 225 -6.68 -2.22 -3.50
N PHE A 226 -7.43 -2.76 -2.55
CA PHE A 226 -6.99 -3.85 -1.69
C PHE A 226 -7.37 -5.20 -2.28
N TYR A 227 -6.38 -6.07 -2.52
CA TYR A 227 -6.56 -7.41 -3.12
C TYR A 227 -6.53 -8.55 -2.11
N GLY A 228 -6.18 -8.25 -0.86
CA GLY A 228 -6.29 -9.17 0.25
C GLY A 228 -5.05 -9.21 1.13
N TYR A 229 -5.24 -9.72 2.33
CA TYR A 229 -4.16 -10.07 3.25
C TYR A 229 -4.10 -11.59 3.35
N TYR A 230 -2.89 -12.13 3.21
CA TYR A 230 -2.63 -13.56 3.11
C TYR A 230 -1.61 -13.96 4.17
N GLU A 231 -1.86 -15.09 4.81
CA GLU A 231 -0.95 -15.68 5.79
C GLU A 231 -0.38 -16.98 5.25
N TRP A 232 0.87 -17.26 5.59
CA TRP A 232 1.51 -18.52 5.20
C TRP A 232 0.89 -19.67 5.98
N GLU A 233 0.50 -20.73 5.28
CA GLU A 233 -0.18 -21.88 5.90
C GLU A 233 0.73 -22.67 6.84
N GLY A 234 2.05 -22.63 6.62
CA GLY A 234 3.02 -23.32 7.46
C GLY A 234 3.45 -22.56 8.72
N ASN A 235 2.85 -21.39 9.00
CA ASN A 235 3.22 -20.58 10.16
C ASN A 235 2.98 -21.36 11.46
N VAL A 236 3.93 -21.23 12.38
CA VAL A 236 3.81 -21.74 13.74
C VAL A 236 2.62 -21.07 14.41
N THR A 237 1.79 -21.85 15.08
CA THR A 237 0.62 -21.33 15.79
C THR A 237 1.04 -20.53 17.03
N ALA A 238 0.17 -19.61 17.49
CA ALA A 238 0.41 -18.87 18.72
C ALA A 238 0.61 -19.80 19.93
N GLU A 239 -0.14 -20.91 19.99
CA GLU A 239 -0.03 -21.93 21.04
C GLU A 239 1.33 -22.65 21.01
N GLU A 240 1.87 -22.94 19.82
CA GLU A 240 3.20 -23.54 19.68
C GLU A 240 4.32 -22.56 20.06
N LEU A 241 4.18 -21.27 19.74
CA LEU A 241 5.12 -20.23 20.17
C LEU A 241 5.11 -20.04 21.69
N GLU A 242 3.93 -20.01 22.32
CA GLU A 242 3.78 -19.85 23.77
C GLU A 242 4.40 -21.02 24.55
N LYS A 243 4.35 -22.23 23.98
CA LYS A 243 4.92 -23.44 24.59
C LYS A 243 6.40 -23.65 24.30
N ALA A 244 6.97 -22.91 23.34
CA ALA A 244 8.35 -23.09 22.93
C ALA A 244 9.31 -22.60 24.02
N SER A 245 10.35 -23.38 24.30
CA SER A 245 11.45 -22.89 25.12
C SER A 245 12.27 -21.82 24.38
N LEU A 246 12.98 -20.96 25.12
CA LEU A 246 13.90 -19.95 24.54
C LEU A 246 14.92 -20.58 23.56
N LYS A 247 15.29 -21.85 23.76
CA LYS A 247 16.20 -22.58 22.87
C LYS A 247 15.55 -23.03 21.56
N GLU A 248 14.22 -23.21 21.55
CA GLU A 248 13.46 -23.65 20.37
C GLU A 248 12.98 -22.48 19.52
N LEU A 249 12.83 -21.29 20.13
CA LEU A 249 12.37 -20.09 19.43
C LEU A 249 13.16 -19.82 18.14
N PRO A 250 14.51 -19.81 18.09
CA PRO A 250 15.24 -19.55 16.85
C PRO A 250 14.85 -20.46 15.68
N ALA A 251 14.65 -21.76 15.96
CA ALA A 251 14.28 -22.74 14.93
C ALA A 251 12.81 -22.59 14.46
N LEU A 252 11.92 -22.15 15.34
CA LEU A 252 10.53 -21.81 14.99
C LEU A 252 10.47 -20.52 14.19
N CYS A 253 11.27 -19.53 14.56
CA CYS A 253 11.40 -18.25 13.87
C CYS A 253 11.95 -18.40 12.45
N GLU A 254 12.88 -19.32 12.22
CA GLU A 254 13.36 -19.65 10.87
C GLU A 254 12.26 -20.22 9.97
N LYS A 255 11.30 -20.92 10.57
CA LYS A 255 10.12 -21.43 9.87
C LYS A 255 9.12 -20.31 9.61
N GLN A 256 8.95 -19.37 10.52
CA GLN A 256 7.95 -18.30 10.41
C GLN A 256 8.14 -17.45 9.14
N LYS A 257 7.01 -17.14 8.49
CA LYS A 257 6.95 -16.28 7.30
C LYS A 257 6.00 -15.14 7.52
N CYS A 258 6.38 -13.98 6.99
CA CYS A 258 5.61 -12.76 7.13
C CYS A 258 4.27 -12.90 6.38
N GLY A 259 3.21 -12.31 6.95
CA GLY A 259 1.98 -12.07 6.21
C GLY A 259 2.21 -11.15 5.01
N SER A 260 1.37 -11.29 3.98
CA SER A 260 1.46 -10.50 2.75
C SER A 260 0.18 -9.73 2.48
N LEU A 261 0.30 -8.40 2.43
CA LEU A 261 -0.77 -7.48 2.07
C LEU A 261 -0.63 -7.10 0.59
N LEU A 262 -1.57 -7.55 -0.25
CA LEU A 262 -1.59 -7.27 -1.68
C LEU A 262 -2.48 -6.07 -2.02
N MET A 263 -1.94 -5.13 -2.80
CA MET A 263 -2.64 -3.91 -3.21
C MET A 263 -2.26 -3.42 -4.62
N GLU A 264 -3.04 -2.47 -5.14
CA GLU A 264 -2.82 -1.79 -6.42
C GLU A 264 -1.43 -1.13 -6.47
N ASP A 265 -0.70 -1.34 -7.56
CA ASP A 265 0.47 -0.52 -7.88
C ASP A 265 0.05 0.88 -8.30
N CYS A 266 0.24 1.81 -7.36
CA CYS A 266 -0.18 3.21 -7.49
C CYS A 266 0.97 4.15 -7.83
N GLY A 267 2.07 3.63 -8.39
CA GLY A 267 3.17 4.43 -8.91
C GLY A 267 4.32 4.61 -7.92
N ARG A 268 4.67 5.87 -7.60
CA ARG A 268 5.85 6.21 -6.78
C ARG A 268 5.43 6.98 -5.55
N ARG A 269 6.18 6.84 -4.46
CA ARG A 269 5.97 7.65 -3.25
C ARG A 269 6.30 9.10 -3.57
N LEU A 270 5.46 10.03 -3.09
CA LEU A 270 5.87 11.41 -2.98
C LEU A 270 7.02 11.45 -2.00
N GLY A 271 8.06 12.10 -2.46
CA GLY A 271 9.21 12.33 -1.65
C GLY A 271 10.24 11.23 -1.53
N ASP A 272 10.30 10.36 -2.53
CA ASP A 272 11.45 9.48 -2.70
C ASP A 272 12.69 10.35 -2.99
N PRO A 273 13.71 10.40 -2.09
CA PRO A 273 14.90 11.24 -2.26
C PRO A 273 15.73 10.83 -3.49
N PHE A 274 15.55 9.60 -3.97
CA PHE A 274 16.17 9.09 -5.19
C PHE A 274 15.34 9.41 -6.45
N SER A 275 14.33 10.27 -6.32
CA SER A 275 13.50 10.71 -7.42
C SER A 275 13.55 12.23 -7.51
N HIS A 276 13.81 12.76 -8.71
CA HIS A 276 13.67 14.18 -9.03
C HIS A 276 12.21 14.70 -8.92
N VAL A 277 11.32 13.97 -8.23
CA VAL A 277 9.90 14.34 -8.08
C VAL A 277 9.74 15.45 -7.05
N TRP A 278 10.68 15.60 -6.11
CA TRP A 278 10.68 16.73 -5.16
C TRP A 278 10.78 18.08 -5.88
N GLU A 279 11.62 18.17 -6.91
CA GLU A 279 11.75 19.35 -7.78
C GLU A 279 10.47 19.65 -8.61
N GLY A 280 9.42 18.83 -8.48
CA GLY A 280 8.25 18.87 -9.36
C GLY A 280 6.88 18.81 -8.66
N VAL A 281 6.79 18.94 -7.33
CA VAL A 281 5.48 19.02 -6.66
C VAL A 281 4.81 20.34 -7.03
N GLN A 282 3.90 20.29 -8.02
CA GLN A 282 3.19 21.47 -8.48
C GLN A 282 2.20 21.95 -7.42
N PRO A 283 1.96 23.27 -7.28
CA PRO A 283 0.96 23.81 -6.35
C PRO A 283 -0.43 23.16 -6.51
N ASP A 284 -0.82 22.83 -7.73
CA ASP A 284 -2.11 22.16 -8.02
C ASP A 284 -2.20 20.73 -7.46
N TRP A 285 -1.05 20.06 -7.26
CA TRP A 285 -1.02 18.73 -6.65
C TRP A 285 -1.42 18.79 -5.18
N ILE A 286 -1.06 19.88 -4.48
CA ILE A 286 -1.43 20.10 -3.08
C ILE A 286 -2.96 20.13 -2.94
N ASP A 287 -3.67 20.80 -3.85
CA ASP A 287 -5.14 20.82 -3.82
C ASP A 287 -5.73 19.42 -4.08
N GLY A 288 -5.13 18.65 -4.99
CA GLY A 288 -5.49 17.25 -5.24
C GLY A 288 -5.32 16.35 -4.01
N ILE A 289 -4.21 16.49 -3.29
CA ILE A 289 -3.91 15.76 -2.05
C ILE A 289 -4.83 16.21 -0.92
N ARG A 290 -5.09 17.51 -0.78
CA ARG A 290 -6.05 18.04 0.20
C ARG A 290 -7.44 17.44 0.01
N LYS A 291 -7.93 17.40 -1.24
CA LYS A 291 -9.20 16.75 -1.61
C LYS A 291 -9.19 15.24 -1.31
N LEU A 292 -8.03 14.59 -1.30
CA LEU A 292 -7.89 13.19 -0.92
C LEU A 292 -8.18 12.98 0.57
N TYR A 293 -7.54 13.78 1.44
CA TYR A 293 -7.77 13.76 2.88
C TYR A 293 -9.18 14.21 3.26
N ASP A 294 -9.72 15.25 2.62
CA ASP A 294 -11.10 15.69 2.87
C ASP A 294 -12.11 14.56 2.63
N ARG A 295 -11.88 13.74 1.60
CA ARG A 295 -12.70 12.55 1.33
C ARG A 295 -12.49 11.47 2.40
N LEU A 296 -11.25 11.22 2.83
CA LEU A 296 -10.96 10.28 3.92
C LEU A 296 -11.72 10.68 5.20
N HIS A 297 -11.63 11.95 5.58
CA HIS A 297 -12.29 12.52 6.74
C HIS A 297 -13.82 12.52 6.62
N THR A 298 -14.35 12.75 5.41
CA THR A 298 -15.80 12.67 5.15
C THR A 298 -16.33 11.25 5.38
N LEU A 299 -15.50 10.23 5.17
CA LEU A 299 -15.82 8.84 5.49
C LEU A 299 -15.68 8.50 6.97
N GLY A 300 -15.21 9.45 7.80
CA GLY A 300 -15.02 9.26 9.23
C GLY A 300 -13.66 8.70 9.63
N PHE A 301 -12.69 8.64 8.72
CA PHE A 301 -11.36 8.14 9.00
C PHE A 301 -10.40 9.32 9.16
N ALA A 302 -9.50 9.25 10.15
CA ALA A 302 -8.34 10.13 10.30
C ALA A 302 -7.07 9.30 10.04
N HIS A 303 -6.06 9.88 9.37
CA HIS A 303 -4.88 9.12 9.00
C HIS A 303 -3.93 8.92 10.20
N ASN A 304 -3.78 9.96 11.03
CA ASN A 304 -2.90 10.00 12.21
C ASN A 304 -1.39 9.78 11.89
N SER A 305 -0.99 9.89 10.62
CA SER A 305 0.41 9.71 10.17
C SER A 305 0.62 10.38 8.81
N SER A 306 0.30 11.67 8.71
CA SER A 306 0.25 12.39 7.44
C SER A 306 1.62 12.96 7.06
N TYR A 307 2.33 12.20 6.23
CA TYR A 307 3.65 12.56 5.71
C TYR A 307 3.68 12.38 4.18
N PRO A 308 4.50 13.13 3.43
CA PRO A 308 4.60 12.97 1.97
C PRO A 308 4.89 11.54 1.54
N ARG A 309 5.76 10.82 2.27
CA ARG A 309 6.09 9.40 2.01
C ARG A 309 4.88 8.46 2.03
N ASN A 310 3.79 8.85 2.69
CA ASN A 310 2.53 8.10 2.79
C ASN A 310 1.54 8.47 1.68
N ILE A 311 1.96 9.29 0.72
CA ILE A 311 1.23 9.56 -0.51
C ILE A 311 1.98 8.93 -1.67
N VAL A 312 1.26 8.22 -2.54
CA VAL A 312 1.81 7.75 -3.81
C VAL A 312 1.09 8.43 -4.97
N VAL A 313 1.84 8.66 -6.05
CA VAL A 313 1.40 9.34 -7.25
C VAL A 313 1.67 8.48 -8.49
N GLN A 314 0.71 8.47 -9.40
CA GLN A 314 0.82 7.86 -10.73
C GLN A 314 0.22 8.79 -11.79
N PRO A 315 0.58 8.61 -13.08
CA PRO A 315 -0.08 9.29 -14.18
C PRO A 315 -1.60 9.05 -14.16
N GLY A 316 -2.38 10.09 -14.37
CA GLY A 316 -3.84 10.06 -14.42
C GLY A 316 -4.42 10.81 -15.62
N PRO A 317 -5.76 10.97 -15.69
CA PRO A 317 -6.73 10.45 -14.74
C PRO A 317 -6.94 8.94 -14.93
N LEU A 318 -7.26 8.22 -13.84
CA LEU A 318 -7.48 6.76 -13.91
C LEU A 318 -8.76 6.35 -14.63
N SER A 319 -9.61 7.31 -14.97
CA SER A 319 -10.74 7.11 -15.87
C SER A 319 -10.32 6.87 -17.31
N GLN A 320 -9.10 7.26 -17.69
CA GLN A 320 -8.55 7.10 -19.03
C GLN A 320 -7.69 5.83 -19.15
N PRO A 321 -7.57 5.27 -20.37
CA PRO A 321 -6.62 4.21 -20.66
C PRO A 321 -5.19 4.69 -20.43
N LEU A 322 -4.32 3.75 -20.12
CA LEU A 322 -2.95 3.99 -19.70
C LEU A 322 -2.14 4.89 -20.65
N CYS A 323 -2.31 4.73 -21.96
CA CYS A 323 -1.60 5.51 -22.98
C CYS A 323 -1.97 7.00 -23.01
N HIS A 324 -3.08 7.38 -22.38
CA HIS A 324 -3.55 8.77 -22.28
C HIS A 324 -3.30 9.37 -20.90
N ARG A 325 -2.78 8.58 -19.95
CA ARG A 325 -2.47 9.07 -18.62
C ARG A 325 -1.18 9.89 -18.63
N SER A 326 -1.16 11.00 -17.90
CA SER A 326 -0.01 11.89 -17.78
C SER A 326 0.17 12.38 -16.34
N MET A 327 1.34 12.95 -16.06
CA MET A 327 1.60 13.64 -14.78
C MET A 327 1.05 15.07 -14.74
N GLU A 328 0.48 15.56 -15.85
CA GLU A 328 -0.28 16.83 -15.90
C GLU A 328 -1.59 16.72 -15.12
N HIS A 329 -2.17 15.51 -15.08
CA HIS A 329 -3.38 15.20 -14.32
C HIS A 329 -3.15 13.98 -13.44
N PRO A 330 -2.27 14.08 -12.42
CA PRO A 330 -1.86 12.94 -11.62
C PRO A 330 -3.03 12.38 -10.81
N SER A 331 -2.90 11.12 -10.41
CA SER A 331 -3.79 10.50 -9.45
C SER A 331 -3.02 10.07 -8.21
N PHE A 332 -3.54 10.47 -7.05
CA PHE A 332 -2.92 10.24 -5.75
C PHE A 332 -3.62 9.11 -4.98
N ARG A 333 -2.88 8.47 -4.07
CA ARG A 333 -3.41 7.57 -3.03
C ARG A 333 -2.71 7.77 -1.71
N ILE A 334 -3.46 7.56 -0.62
CA ILE A 334 -2.93 7.45 0.73
C ILE A 334 -2.57 5.99 0.99
N ILE A 335 -1.36 5.74 1.47
CA ILE A 335 -0.85 4.43 1.89
C ILE A 335 -0.46 4.46 3.38
N ASP A 336 -0.07 3.30 3.90
CA ASP A 336 0.39 3.14 5.30
C ASP A 336 -0.71 3.40 6.33
N LEU A 337 -1.77 2.59 6.26
CA LEU A 337 -2.98 2.79 7.06
C LEU A 337 -2.90 2.17 8.47
N GLY A 338 -1.71 1.80 8.94
CA GLY A 338 -1.52 1.10 10.22
C GLY A 338 -1.97 1.91 11.43
N ARG A 339 -1.98 3.24 11.34
CA ARG A 339 -2.42 4.16 12.40
C ARG A 339 -3.77 4.82 12.12
N VAL A 340 -4.42 4.46 11.02
CA VAL A 340 -5.68 5.06 10.62
C VAL A 340 -6.76 4.66 11.62
N GLY A 341 -7.37 5.67 12.24
CA GLY A 341 -8.48 5.49 13.15
C GLY A 341 -9.79 5.89 12.47
N HIS A 342 -10.84 5.10 12.67
CA HIS A 342 -12.19 5.56 12.39
C HIS A 342 -12.76 6.20 13.65
N TRP A 343 -13.38 7.38 13.55
CA TRP A 343 -13.97 8.12 14.67
C TRP A 343 -15.01 7.36 15.51
N LYS A 344 -15.52 6.20 15.03
CA LYS A 344 -16.41 5.33 15.80
C LYS A 344 -15.69 4.21 16.54
N ASP A 345 -14.44 3.93 16.17
CA ASP A 345 -13.62 2.95 16.86
C ASP A 345 -13.15 3.65 18.14
N GLY A 346 -13.66 3.24 19.30
CA GLY A 346 -13.32 3.83 20.61
C GLY A 346 -14.35 4.78 21.22
N VAL A 347 -15.52 4.95 20.58
CA VAL A 347 -16.66 5.65 21.19
C VAL A 347 -17.63 4.59 21.69
N GLY A 348 -18.01 4.67 22.97
CA GLY A 348 -19.14 3.91 23.47
C GLY A 348 -20.43 4.29 22.73
N ALA A 349 -21.57 3.73 23.13
CA ALA A 349 -22.86 4.13 22.55
C ALA A 349 -23.28 5.58 22.94
N ASP A 350 -22.43 6.34 23.66
CA ASP A 350 -22.73 7.64 24.24
C ASP A 350 -22.62 8.80 23.22
N PRO A 351 -23.71 9.53 22.93
CA PRO A 351 -23.72 10.69 22.05
C PRO A 351 -22.76 11.85 22.42
N GLU A 352 -22.37 12.03 23.69
CA GLU A 352 -21.42 13.09 24.07
C GLU A 352 -19.98 12.73 23.67
N GLU A 353 -19.56 11.47 23.90
CA GLU A 353 -18.28 10.96 23.43
C GLU A 353 -18.17 11.05 21.89
N TRP A 354 -19.31 10.97 21.18
CA TRP A 354 -19.40 11.14 19.74
C TRP A 354 -19.10 12.56 19.25
N VAL A 355 -19.61 13.59 19.93
CA VAL A 355 -19.32 15.00 19.58
C VAL A 355 -17.85 15.29 19.81
N ASP A 356 -17.31 14.83 20.94
CA ASP A 356 -15.91 14.97 21.29
C ASP A 356 -14.99 14.21 20.32
N ALA A 357 -15.33 12.98 19.94
CA ALA A 357 -14.60 12.23 18.92
C ALA A 357 -14.63 12.91 17.55
N TRP A 358 -15.77 13.53 17.19
CA TRP A 358 -15.91 14.30 15.95
C TRP A 358 -15.09 15.60 15.96
N GLU A 359 -15.06 16.34 17.06
CA GLU A 359 -14.26 17.56 17.21
C GLU A 359 -12.76 17.24 17.31
N ARG A 360 -12.37 16.17 18.03
CA ARG A 360 -11.01 15.60 17.94
C ARG A 360 -10.67 15.23 16.51
N GLY A 361 -11.60 14.59 15.80
CA GLY A 361 -11.49 14.29 14.38
C GLY A 361 -11.22 15.54 13.57
N LYS A 362 -12.03 16.61 13.70
CA LYS A 362 -11.83 17.93 13.04
C LYS A 362 -10.47 18.55 13.30
N ARG A 363 -10.01 18.52 14.56
CA ARG A 363 -8.68 19.03 14.93
C ARG A 363 -7.60 18.25 14.20
N ARG A 364 -7.68 16.92 14.23
CA ARG A 364 -6.76 16.04 13.49
C ARG A 364 -6.82 16.25 11.98
N ARG A 365 -7.97 16.59 11.39
CA ARG A 365 -8.02 16.94 9.94
C ARG A 365 -7.15 18.13 9.61
N ARG A 366 -7.18 19.16 10.48
CA ARG A 366 -6.35 20.35 10.31
C ARG A 366 -4.89 19.97 10.49
N GLU A 367 -4.56 19.19 11.51
CA GLU A 367 -3.19 18.74 11.75
C GLU A 367 -2.65 17.88 10.60
N ASP A 368 -3.41 16.91 10.10
CA ASP A 368 -3.03 16.02 9.00
C ASP A 368 -2.68 16.81 7.72
N ILE A 369 -3.53 17.79 7.38
CA ILE A 369 -3.35 18.60 6.16
C ILE A 369 -2.30 19.69 6.35
N THR A 370 -2.33 20.41 7.49
CA THR A 370 -1.38 21.49 7.77
C THR A 370 0.03 20.96 7.91
N HIS A 371 0.25 19.89 8.67
CA HIS A 371 1.58 19.28 8.80
C HIS A 371 2.14 18.84 7.45
N LEU A 372 1.29 18.26 6.58
CA LEU A 372 1.70 17.86 5.24
C LEU A 372 2.01 19.07 4.34
N ILE A 373 1.19 20.12 4.37
CA ILE A 373 1.40 21.33 3.56
C ILE A 373 2.62 22.08 4.02
N ASP A 374 2.79 22.28 5.32
CA ASP A 374 3.94 22.99 5.89
C ASP A 374 5.24 22.25 5.53
N TYR A 375 5.24 20.92 5.64
CA TYR A 375 6.37 20.09 5.21
C TYR A 375 6.66 20.26 3.71
N LEU A 376 5.64 20.21 2.86
CA LEU A 376 5.81 20.39 1.41
C LEU A 376 6.26 21.82 1.05
N ALA A 377 5.80 22.83 1.77
CA ALA A 377 6.14 24.23 1.53
C ALA A 377 7.59 24.55 1.92
N ILE A 378 8.06 24.03 3.06
CA ILE A 378 9.45 24.18 3.52
C ILE A 378 10.42 23.62 2.47
N GLU A 379 10.16 22.41 1.96
CA GLU A 379 11.04 21.80 0.97
C GLU A 379 11.02 22.55 -0.38
N THR A 380 9.90 23.14 -0.79
CA THR A 380 9.87 23.97 -2.01
C THR A 380 10.72 25.24 -1.89
N GLU A 381 10.74 25.90 -0.73
CA GLU A 381 11.59 27.08 -0.53
C GLU A 381 13.08 26.74 -0.46
N GLU A 382 13.44 25.60 0.13
CA GLU A 382 14.84 25.15 0.20
C GLU A 382 15.36 24.71 -1.17
N THR A 383 14.54 24.01 -1.96
CA THR A 383 14.89 23.59 -3.32
C THR A 383 15.03 24.78 -4.28
N GLU A 384 14.16 25.80 -4.19
CA GLU A 384 14.34 27.05 -4.96
C GLU A 384 15.66 27.75 -4.60
N LYS A 385 16.03 27.80 -3.32
CA LYS A 385 17.31 28.40 -2.88
C LYS A 385 18.52 27.62 -3.39
N LEU A 386 18.49 26.29 -3.30
CA LEU A 386 19.57 25.43 -3.77
C LEU A 386 19.71 25.45 -5.30
N GLY A 387 18.59 25.45 -6.02
CA GLY A 387 18.58 25.52 -7.48
C GLY A 387 19.10 26.84 -8.03
N VAL A 388 18.90 27.96 -7.31
CA VAL A 388 19.53 29.25 -7.63
C VAL A 388 21.05 29.19 -7.43
N VAL A 389 21.53 28.56 -6.35
CA VAL A 389 22.96 28.43 -6.06
C VAL A 389 23.69 27.58 -7.11
N GLU A 390 23.14 26.41 -7.48
CA GLU A 390 23.77 25.55 -8.50
C GLU A 390 23.78 26.20 -9.90
N MET A 391 22.76 26.97 -10.27
CA MET A 391 22.72 27.69 -11.55
C MET A 391 23.77 28.81 -11.60
N GLU A 392 23.91 29.58 -10.52
CA GLU A 392 24.92 30.65 -10.42
C GLU A 392 26.35 30.08 -10.44
N GLU A 393 26.59 28.95 -9.76
CA GLU A 393 27.89 28.27 -9.81
C GLU A 393 28.19 27.73 -11.21
N TRP A 394 27.22 27.07 -11.86
CA TRP A 394 27.38 26.56 -13.22
C TRP A 394 27.65 27.67 -14.25
N GLU A 395 26.92 28.78 -14.17
CA GLU A 395 27.15 29.97 -15.01
C GLU A 395 28.51 30.62 -14.72
N SER A 396 29.01 30.56 -13.48
CA SER A 396 30.33 31.10 -13.12
C SER A 396 31.49 30.25 -13.64
N GLU A 397 31.32 28.93 -13.70
CA GLU A 397 32.34 27.99 -14.17
C GLU A 397 32.39 27.88 -15.70
N HIS A 398 31.26 28.03 -16.37
CA HIS A 398 31.14 27.83 -17.82
C HIS A 398 30.90 29.13 -18.60
N GLY A 399 30.66 30.23 -17.89
CA GLY A 399 30.58 31.59 -18.42
C GLY A 399 31.95 32.29 -18.44
N ARG A 400 32.88 31.78 -19.25
CA ARG A 400 33.98 32.60 -19.79
C ARG A 400 34.65 32.01 -21.03
#